data_AF-A0A662QBY1-F1
#
_entry.id   AF-A0A662QBY1-F1
#
_cell.length_a   1.000
_cell.length_b   1.000
_cell.length_c   1.000
_cell.angle_alpha   90.00
_cell.angle_beta   90.00
_cell.angle_gamma   90.00
#
_symmetry.space_group_name_H-M   'P 1'
#
loop_
_entity.id
_entity.type
_entity.pdbx_description
1 polymer ?
#
loop_
_entity_poly.entity_id
_entity_poly.type
_entity_poly.pdbx_seq_one_letter_code
_entity_poly.pdbx_strand_id
1 'polypeptide(L)'
;MTVKEMAERYIKKMSRALEDVEITGCESLDPRRVDEVIDEAKRYFEDAKYYLDRGLFETSLASIAYSEGLLDALRMLGLVKFEWG
;
A
#
# COMPACT_ATOMS: atom_id res chain seq x y z
N MET A 1 -9.75 7.11 18.64
CA MET A 1 -8.61 6.94 17.72
C MET A 1 -8.44 8.24 16.95
N THR A 2 -7.32 8.93 17.13
CA THR A 2 -6.99 10.17 16.42
C THR A 2 -6.55 9.87 14.99
N VAL A 3 -6.59 10.85 14.08
CA VAL A 3 -6.11 10.69 12.69
C VAL A 3 -4.67 10.20 12.65
N LYS A 4 -3.82 10.73 13.54
CA LYS A 4 -2.43 10.27 13.71
C LYS A 4 -2.34 8.78 14.04
N GLU A 5 -3.09 8.32 15.05
CA GLU A 5 -3.10 6.91 15.45
C GLU A 5 -3.60 6.00 14.31
N MET A 6 -4.55 6.49 13.48
CA MET A 6 -5.01 5.73 12.31
C MET A 6 -3.90 5.61 11.27
N ALA A 7 -3.26 6.72 10.92
CA ALA A 7 -2.18 6.75 9.94
C ALA A 7 -1.01 5.86 10.36
N GLU A 8 -0.55 5.96 11.62
CA GLU A 8 0.51 5.10 12.19
C GLU A 8 0.16 3.61 12.09
N ARG A 9 -1.08 3.26 12.43
CA ARG A 9 -1.55 1.86 12.34
C ARG A 9 -1.57 1.34 10.90
N TYR A 10 -2.06 2.14 9.96
CA TYR A 10 -2.16 1.75 8.56
C TYR A 10 -0.76 1.64 7.93
N ILE A 11 0.15 2.58 8.24
CA ILE A 11 1.55 2.51 7.81
C ILE A 11 2.21 1.22 8.33
N LYS A 12 2.03 0.89 9.62
CA LYS A 12 2.58 -0.35 10.18
C LYS A 12 2.05 -1.60 9.49
N LYS A 13 0.74 -1.64 9.20
CA LYS A 13 0.07 -2.75 8.50
C LYS A 13 0.56 -2.87 7.06
N MET A 14 0.66 -1.76 6.34
CA MET A 14 1.16 -1.71 4.96
C MET A 14 2.62 -2.12 4.84
N SER A 15 3.48 -1.73 5.78
CA SER A 15 4.89 -2.15 5.80
C SER A 15 5.03 -3.68 5.73
N ARG A 16 4.24 -4.41 6.52
CA ARG A 16 4.22 -5.88 6.53
C ARG A 16 3.70 -6.45 5.22
N ALA A 17 2.58 -5.92 4.74
CA ALA A 17 1.97 -6.38 3.49
C ALA A 17 2.90 -6.20 2.28
N LEU A 18 3.72 -5.14 2.26
CA LEU A 18 4.70 -4.90 1.20
C LEU A 18 5.92 -5.84 1.29
N GLU A 19 6.29 -6.30 2.49
CA GLU A 19 7.36 -7.29 2.68
C GLU A 19 6.93 -8.68 2.17
N ASP A 20 5.64 -9.01 2.35
CA ASP A 20 5.07 -10.33 2.02
C ASP A 20 4.44 -10.40 0.62
N VAL A 21 4.58 -9.36 -0.22
CA VAL A 21 3.89 -9.32 -1.51
C VAL A 21 4.53 -10.29 -2.51
N GLU A 22 3.74 -11.26 -2.96
CA GLU A 22 4.13 -12.24 -3.96
C GLU A 22 3.25 -12.09 -5.22
N ILE A 23 3.87 -11.99 -6.40
CA ILE A 23 3.15 -11.98 -7.68
C ILE A 23 2.78 -13.42 -8.03
N THR A 24 1.48 -13.68 -8.22
CA THR A 24 0.96 -15.06 -8.34
C THR A 24 0.26 -15.38 -9.65
N GLY A 25 -0.09 -14.38 -10.47
CA GLY A 25 -0.75 -14.62 -11.76
C GLY A 25 -0.58 -13.47 -12.73
N CYS A 26 -0.14 -13.77 -13.96
CA CYS A 26 -0.04 -12.81 -15.07
C CYS A 26 -0.39 -13.46 -16.43
N GLU A 27 -1.12 -14.59 -16.47
CA GLU A 27 -1.29 -15.38 -17.70
C GLU A 27 -1.95 -14.60 -18.86
N SER A 28 -2.69 -13.52 -18.56
CA SER A 28 -3.36 -12.65 -19.54
C SER A 28 -2.98 -11.17 -19.45
N LEU A 29 -2.03 -10.81 -18.59
CA LEU A 29 -1.63 -9.42 -18.30
C LEU A 29 -0.12 -9.26 -18.39
N ASP A 30 0.34 -8.11 -18.87
CA ASP A 30 1.77 -7.77 -18.86
C ASP A 30 2.24 -7.60 -17.40
N PRO A 31 3.17 -8.46 -16.91
CA PRO A 31 3.67 -8.39 -15.54
C PRO A 31 4.21 -7.00 -15.16
N ARG A 32 4.75 -6.25 -16.13
CA ARG A 32 5.27 -4.90 -15.90
C ARG A 32 4.20 -3.94 -15.41
N ARG A 33 2.93 -4.14 -15.79
CA ARG A 33 1.82 -3.30 -15.31
C ARG A 33 1.47 -3.61 -13.85
N VAL A 34 1.69 -4.85 -13.41
CA VAL A 34 1.52 -5.22 -11.99
C VAL A 34 2.64 -4.57 -11.17
N ASP A 35 3.89 -4.66 -11.65
CA ASP A 35 5.04 -4.02 -11.01
C ASP A 35 4.86 -2.49 -10.92
N GLU A 36 4.38 -1.83 -11.98
CA GLU A 36 4.09 -0.39 -11.97
C GLU A 36 3.09 0.01 -10.87
N VAL A 37 2.03 -0.79 -10.66
CA VAL A 37 1.03 -0.52 -9.62
C VAL A 37 1.61 -0.79 -8.22
N ILE A 38 2.42 -1.84 -8.06
CA ILE A 38 3.12 -2.14 -6.81
C ILE A 38 4.09 -0.98 -6.46
N ASP A 39 4.83 -0.50 -7.44
CA ASP A 39 5.77 0.61 -7.24
C ASP A 39 5.05 1.91 -6.92
N GLU A 40 3.90 2.19 -7.53
CA GLU A 40 3.06 3.32 -7.15
C GLU A 40 2.53 3.18 -5.72
N ALA A 41 2.11 1.98 -5.31
CA ALA A 41 1.71 1.71 -3.92
C ALA A 41 2.87 1.99 -2.93
N LYS A 42 4.10 1.57 -3.25
CA LYS A 42 5.30 1.88 -2.45
C LYS A 42 5.60 3.38 -2.38
N ARG A 43 5.44 4.12 -3.49
CA ARG A 43 5.64 5.58 -3.51
C ARG A 43 4.66 6.28 -2.57
N TYR A 44 3.38 5.90 -2.61
CA TYR A 44 2.37 6.45 -1.69
C TYR A 44 2.57 6.02 -0.23
N PHE A 45 3.15 4.84 0.00
CA PHE A 45 3.57 4.42 1.34
C PHE A 45 4.68 5.33 1.90
N GLU A 46 5.68 5.67 1.10
CA GLU A 46 6.73 6.62 1.49
C GLU A 46 6.19 8.05 1.65
N ASP A 47 5.26 8.49 0.79
CA ASP A 47 4.56 9.77 0.96
C ASP A 47 3.78 9.81 2.29
N ALA A 48 3.10 8.73 2.65
CA ALA A 48 2.38 8.64 3.92
C ALA A 48 3.32 8.82 5.12
N LYS A 49 4.49 8.17 5.11
CA LYS A 49 5.54 8.35 6.14
C LYS A 49 6.05 9.79 6.16
N TYR A 50 6.35 10.36 4.99
CA TYR A 50 6.80 11.74 4.85
C TYR A 50 5.82 12.76 5.46
N TYR A 51 4.52 12.61 5.18
CA TYR A 51 3.49 13.50 5.73
C TYR A 51 3.25 13.26 7.22
N LEU A 52 3.36 12.02 7.70
CA LEU A 52 3.25 11.70 9.12
C LEU A 52 4.33 12.41 9.94
N ASP A 53 5.58 12.32 9.50
CA ASP A 53 6.74 12.93 10.18
C ASP A 53 6.65 14.47 10.25
N ARG A 54 5.89 15.08 9.35
CA ARG A 54 5.64 16.53 9.29
C ARG A 54 4.39 17.00 10.04
N GLY A 55 3.66 16.09 10.68
CA GLY A 55 2.42 16.41 11.38
C GLY A 55 1.22 16.63 10.48
N LEU A 56 1.31 16.27 9.19
CA LEU A 56 0.22 16.40 8.20
C LEU A 56 -0.62 15.11 8.19
N PHE A 57 -1.31 14.85 9.30
CA PHE A 57 -1.91 13.54 9.59
C PHE A 57 -3.03 13.13 8.62
N GLU A 58 -3.88 14.07 8.20
CA GLU A 58 -4.96 13.80 7.24
C GLU A 58 -4.40 13.45 5.86
N THR A 59 -3.33 14.12 5.45
CA THR A 59 -2.65 13.85 4.16
C THR A 59 -1.91 12.52 4.22
N SER A 60 -1.29 12.21 5.35
CA SER A 60 -0.69 10.90 5.61
C SER A 60 -1.74 9.78 5.54
N LEU A 61 -2.88 9.95 6.21
CA LEU A 61 -3.97 8.98 6.20
C LEU A 61 -4.55 8.76 4.79
N ALA A 62 -4.73 9.84 4.02
CA ALA A 62 -5.18 9.74 2.63
C ALA A 62 -4.17 9.00 1.75
N SER A 63 -2.87 9.29 1.93
CA SER A 63 -1.79 8.67 1.15
C SER A 63 -1.68 7.17 1.44
N ILE A 64 -1.74 6.77 2.73
CA ILE A 64 -1.67 5.35 3.08
C ILE A 64 -2.93 4.58 2.66
N ALA A 65 -4.12 5.18 2.75
CA ALA A 65 -5.35 4.56 2.26
C ALA A 65 -5.32 4.32 0.74
N TYR A 66 -4.71 5.24 -0.02
CA TYR A 66 -4.50 5.06 -1.46
C TYR A 66 -3.50 3.93 -1.75
N SER A 67 -2.39 3.89 -1.01
CA SER A 67 -1.39 2.81 -1.08
C SER A 67 -2.02 1.43 -0.81
N GLU A 68 -2.80 1.28 0.27
CA GLU A 68 -3.53 0.04 0.58
C GLU A 68 -4.53 -0.32 -0.52
N GLY A 69 -5.27 0.66 -1.05
CA GLY A 69 -6.27 0.46 -2.09
C GLY A 69 -5.68 -0.07 -3.41
N LEU A 70 -4.49 0.40 -3.80
CA LEU A 70 -3.77 -0.13 -4.96
C LEU A 70 -3.42 -1.61 -4.77
N LEU A 71 -2.88 -1.97 -3.60
CA LEU A 71 -2.45 -3.33 -3.31
C LEU A 71 -3.65 -4.28 -3.16
N ASP A 72 -4.73 -3.84 -2.51
CA ASP A 72 -5.98 -4.60 -2.40
C ASP A 72 -6.61 -4.84 -3.78
N ALA A 73 -6.57 -3.87 -4.69
CA ALA A 73 -7.07 -4.07 -6.05
C ALA A 73 -6.32 -5.19 -6.78
N LEU A 74 -4.98 -5.22 -6.69
CA LEU A 74 -4.18 -6.31 -7.28
C LEU A 74 -4.51 -7.67 -6.65
N ARG A 75 -4.74 -7.70 -5.33
CA ARG A 75 -5.15 -8.92 -4.60
C ARG A 75 -6.52 -9.41 -5.05
N MET A 76 -7.49 -8.51 -5.18
CA MET A 76 -8.85 -8.83 -5.65
C MET A 76 -8.86 -9.40 -7.08
N LEU A 77 -7.91 -8.95 -7.92
CA LEU A 77 -7.70 -9.46 -9.27
C LEU A 77 -6.93 -10.79 -9.30
N GLY A 78 -6.47 -11.30 -8.16
CA GLY A 78 -5.68 -12.53 -8.06
C GLY A 78 -4.26 -12.40 -8.63
N LEU A 79 -3.76 -11.18 -8.77
CA LEU A 79 -2.44 -10.90 -9.36
C LEU A 79 -1.33 -10.99 -8.32
N VAL A 80 -1.64 -10.65 -7.07
CA VAL A 80 -0.72 -10.73 -5.92
C VAL A 80 -1.33 -11.46 -4.74
N LYS A 81 -0.49 -11.97 -3.86
CA LYS A 81 -0.84 -12.50 -2.53
C LYS A 81 0.01 -11.83 -1.47
N PHE A 82 -0.60 -11.55 -0.33
CA PHE A 82 0.02 -11.04 0.90
C PHE A 82 -0.99 -11.17 2.04
N GLU A 83 -0.53 -11.01 3.28
CA GLU A 83 -1.40 -10.97 4.46
C GLU A 83 -1.40 -9.57 5.10
N TRP A 84 -2.58 -9.14 5.53
CA TRP A 84 -2.73 -7.98 6.39
C TRP A 84 -2.44 -8.43 7.82
N GLY A 85 -1.16 -8.41 8.21
CA GLY A 85 -0.71 -8.88 9.53
C GLY A 85 -1.13 -8.03 10.72
#